data_AF-E3HCP5-F1
#
_entry.id   AF-E3HCP5-F1
#
_cell.length_a   1.000
_cell.length_b   1.000
_cell.length_c   1.000
_cell.angle_alpha   90.00
_cell.angle_beta   90.00
_cell.angle_gamma   90.00
#
_symmetry.space_group_name_H-M   'P 1'
#
loop_
_entity.id
_entity.type
_entity.pdbx_description
1 polymer ?
#
loop_
_entity_poly.entity_id
_entity_poly.type
_entity_poly.pdbx_seq_one_letter_code
_entity_poly.pdbx_strand_id
1 'polypeptide(L)'
;MVEIKSNIKNKIEPFIYKKMMEKEYKTNEIEAQELLTWNRIDLGFKLFYLKNKDKNKKEGEKIYKEDIKTQTFGKFIEYENEKNDFDKFIKTFDQTYNNIKKKGFDKTDSIIPLSNNSTIINGAHRVASAIYLKKKVFTIETEIEEMKCDYKMFKERGVSNEALEIAMKTFIEYSNLNTYIAFLWPSGKERKQEALSKFSKIVYEKKINLNPNGAFNLLTELYKHMDWSGTEKNNFKGIEQKLIECFPNFEDFKVIIFQANNLEDVRKIKQEVRDLYDLEYSSIHITDTKEEAIRISKLILNGNGLHFLNNAYPYKYLNQYKELDKFKIFLNENQINSEDIVLDGSMTLSLYGLRENKDIDYLLSEHKKIKFSDSNFENHDSELKYHKINKQDIIYDGKYFFEYNGLKFISFNQLYSMKKNRNGKKDQIDCEIMKSLVENKKIKILLLNKKQKLRYYKIKIKNNTKSLILNILKRIEIYNIIRYLYRKIKGAK
;
A
#
# COMPACT_ATOMS: atom_id res chain seq x y z
N MET A 1 6.26 -33.17 -18.92
CA MET A 1 6.11 -34.64 -18.87
C MET A 1 4.68 -34.98 -19.26
N VAL A 2 4.41 -36.19 -19.77
CA VAL A 2 3.04 -36.64 -20.05
C VAL A 2 2.62 -37.63 -18.95
N GLU A 3 1.42 -37.47 -18.39
CA GLU A 3 0.83 -38.40 -17.42
C GLU A 3 -0.46 -39.02 -17.96
N ILE A 4 -0.61 -40.33 -17.76
CA ILE A 4 -1.84 -41.06 -18.09
C ILE A 4 -2.92 -40.69 -17.07
N LYS A 5 -4.15 -40.45 -17.54
CA LYS A 5 -5.29 -40.06 -16.71
C LYS A 5 -5.48 -40.96 -15.49
N SER A 6 -5.32 -42.28 -15.60
CA SER A 6 -5.47 -43.19 -14.45
C SER A 6 -4.54 -42.86 -13.27
N ASN A 7 -3.36 -42.30 -13.55
CA ASN A 7 -2.31 -42.06 -12.56
C ASN A 7 -2.51 -40.77 -11.75
N ILE A 8 -3.48 -39.93 -12.13
CA ILE A 8 -3.76 -38.64 -11.50
C ILE A 8 -5.05 -38.63 -10.67
N LYS A 9 -5.81 -39.73 -10.65
CA LYS A 9 -7.13 -39.81 -10.01
C LYS A 9 -7.17 -39.32 -8.55
N ASN A 10 -6.11 -39.55 -7.79
CA ASN A 10 -6.01 -39.18 -6.38
C ASN A 10 -5.15 -37.92 -6.14
N LYS A 11 -4.71 -37.24 -7.20
CA LYS A 11 -3.83 -36.06 -7.14
C LYS A 11 -4.55 -34.75 -7.45
N ILE A 12 -5.79 -34.84 -7.93
CA ILE A 12 -6.67 -33.71 -8.29
C ILE A 12 -8.08 -33.95 -7.74
N GLU A 13 -8.89 -32.89 -7.67
CA GLU A 13 -10.24 -32.97 -7.12
C GLU A 13 -11.17 -33.90 -7.96
N PRO A 14 -11.98 -34.77 -7.32
CA PRO A 14 -12.79 -35.77 -8.03
C PRO A 14 -13.74 -35.19 -9.10
N PHE A 15 -14.30 -34.01 -8.86
CA PHE A 15 -15.20 -33.36 -9.83
C PHE A 15 -14.47 -32.86 -11.08
N ILE A 16 -13.17 -32.54 -10.97
CA ILE A 16 -12.32 -32.14 -12.11
C ILE A 16 -11.94 -33.40 -12.89
N TYR A 17 -11.48 -34.43 -12.19
CA TYR A 17 -11.13 -35.72 -12.80
C TYR A 17 -12.27 -36.32 -13.65
N LYS A 18 -13.53 -36.17 -13.19
CA LYS A 18 -14.72 -36.61 -13.92
C LYS A 18 -14.97 -35.84 -15.22
N LYS A 19 -14.55 -34.57 -15.30
CA LYS A 19 -14.74 -33.70 -16.47
C LYS A 19 -13.65 -33.88 -17.53
N MET A 20 -12.49 -34.37 -17.13
CA MET A 20 -11.36 -34.70 -18.01
C MET A 20 -11.76 -35.83 -18.99
N MET A 21 -11.42 -35.71 -20.27
CA MET A 21 -11.85 -36.57 -21.38
C MET A 21 -10.67 -37.22 -22.11
N GLU A 22 -9.52 -36.54 -22.17
CA GLU A 22 -8.30 -37.06 -22.78
C GLU A 22 -7.68 -38.22 -21.97
N LYS A 23 -6.87 -39.05 -22.64
CA LYS A 23 -6.17 -40.19 -22.03
C LYS A 23 -4.86 -39.81 -21.37
N GLU A 24 -4.22 -38.76 -21.89
CA GLU A 24 -2.88 -38.30 -21.54
C GLU A 24 -2.92 -36.80 -21.35
N TYR A 25 -2.17 -36.30 -20.36
CA TYR A 25 -2.14 -34.88 -20.04
C TYR A 25 -0.73 -34.39 -19.83
N LYS A 26 -0.47 -33.15 -20.25
CA LYS A 26 0.80 -32.49 -20.03
C LYS A 26 0.90 -32.02 -18.58
N THR A 27 1.98 -32.41 -17.92
CA THR A 27 2.35 -31.94 -16.58
C THR A 27 3.67 -31.17 -16.60
N ASN A 28 3.72 -30.07 -15.87
CA ASN A 28 4.89 -29.20 -15.78
C ASN A 28 5.16 -28.81 -14.33
N GLU A 29 6.44 -28.65 -13.98
CA GLU A 29 6.84 -27.96 -12.75
C GLU A 29 7.12 -26.50 -13.10
N ILE A 30 6.46 -25.56 -12.45
CA ILE A 30 6.57 -24.13 -12.74
C ILE A 30 6.68 -23.31 -11.46
N GLU A 31 7.14 -22.07 -11.57
CA GLU A 31 7.08 -21.13 -10.44
C GLU A 31 5.62 -20.81 -10.13
N ALA A 32 5.21 -20.92 -8.86
CA ALA A 32 3.81 -20.70 -8.49
C ALA A 32 3.31 -19.28 -8.84
N GLN A 33 4.23 -18.31 -8.93
CA GLN A 33 3.93 -16.92 -9.31
C GLN A 33 3.44 -16.80 -10.76
N GLU A 34 3.76 -17.75 -11.64
CA GLU A 34 3.24 -17.80 -13.01
C GLU A 34 1.73 -18.04 -13.04
N LEU A 35 1.16 -18.64 -11.99
CA LEU A 35 -0.27 -18.89 -11.85
C LEU A 35 -1.06 -17.70 -11.30
N LEU A 36 -0.38 -16.61 -10.91
CA LEU A 36 -1.03 -15.36 -10.49
C LEU A 36 -1.48 -14.57 -11.73
N THR A 37 -2.61 -14.97 -12.29
CA THR A 37 -3.13 -14.56 -13.60
C THR A 37 -4.27 -13.55 -13.49
N TRP A 38 -4.50 -12.80 -14.57
CA TRP A 38 -5.46 -11.69 -14.66
C TRP A 38 -6.90 -12.02 -14.25
N ASN A 39 -7.33 -13.27 -14.41
CA ASN A 39 -8.66 -13.77 -14.05
C ASN A 39 -8.71 -14.40 -12.64
N ARG A 40 -7.65 -14.24 -11.82
CA ARG A 40 -7.48 -14.87 -10.50
C ARG A 40 -7.15 -13.86 -9.39
N ILE A 41 -7.90 -12.76 -9.31
CA ILE A 41 -7.69 -11.75 -8.24
C ILE A 41 -7.94 -12.34 -6.84
N ASP A 42 -8.69 -13.45 -6.74
CA ASP A 42 -8.90 -14.22 -5.51
C ASP A 42 -7.59 -14.65 -4.82
N LEU A 43 -6.52 -14.89 -5.60
CA LEU A 43 -5.19 -15.16 -5.05
C LEU A 43 -4.63 -13.94 -4.28
N GLY A 44 -4.94 -12.71 -4.71
CA GLY A 44 -4.55 -11.49 -4.01
C GLY A 44 -5.14 -11.41 -2.59
N PHE A 45 -6.41 -11.82 -2.41
CA PHE A 45 -7.05 -11.91 -1.09
C PHE A 45 -6.36 -12.94 -0.19
N LYS A 46 -6.09 -14.13 -0.75
CA LYS A 46 -5.44 -15.23 -0.02
C LYS A 46 -4.00 -14.90 0.38
N LEU A 47 -3.25 -14.25 -0.51
CA LEU A 47 -1.90 -13.76 -0.23
C LEU A 47 -1.90 -12.68 0.84
N PHE A 48 -2.90 -11.77 0.82
CA PHE A 48 -3.02 -10.73 1.85
C PHE A 48 -3.27 -11.36 3.23
N TYR A 49 -4.10 -12.40 3.31
CA TYR A 49 -4.27 -13.17 4.54
C TYR A 49 -2.97 -13.81 5.01
N LEU A 50 -2.24 -14.52 4.14
CA LEU A 50 -0.95 -15.13 4.53
C LEU A 50 0.08 -14.09 5.01
N LYS A 51 0.11 -12.90 4.41
CA LYS A 51 0.97 -11.79 4.80
C LYS A 51 0.62 -11.23 6.19
N ASN A 52 -0.65 -11.29 6.59
CA ASN A 52 -1.15 -10.64 7.81
C ASN A 52 -1.54 -11.58 8.94
N LYS A 53 -1.69 -12.89 8.71
CA LYS A 53 -2.22 -13.82 9.73
C LYS A 53 -1.43 -13.84 11.05
N ASP A 54 -0.11 -13.60 10.98
CA ASP A 54 0.78 -13.55 12.14
C ASP A 54 1.07 -12.12 12.64
N LYS A 55 0.57 -11.09 11.94
CA LYS A 55 0.86 -9.66 12.19
C LYS A 55 -0.39 -8.87 12.61
N ASN A 56 -1.46 -9.00 11.83
CA ASN A 56 -2.79 -8.49 12.10
C ASN A 56 -3.83 -9.49 11.58
N LYS A 57 -4.06 -10.55 12.38
CA LYS A 57 -4.97 -11.65 12.06
C LYS A 57 -6.36 -11.16 11.70
N LYS A 58 -6.89 -10.21 12.46
CA LYS A 58 -8.23 -9.65 12.28
C LYS A 58 -8.41 -9.03 10.89
N GLU A 59 -7.45 -8.20 10.45
CA GLU A 59 -7.55 -7.58 9.12
C GLU A 59 -7.31 -8.61 7.99
N GLY A 60 -6.36 -9.54 8.18
CA GLY A 60 -6.14 -10.64 7.23
C GLY A 60 -7.39 -11.51 7.03
N GLU A 61 -8.04 -11.91 8.12
CA GLU A 61 -9.28 -12.70 8.09
C GLU A 61 -10.45 -11.91 7.49
N LYS A 62 -10.57 -10.62 7.79
CA LYS A 62 -11.60 -9.76 7.22
C LYS A 62 -11.53 -9.73 5.69
N ILE A 63 -10.33 -9.55 5.12
CA ILE A 63 -10.16 -9.51 3.67
C ILE A 63 -10.36 -10.89 3.04
N TYR A 64 -9.85 -11.96 3.65
CA TYR A 64 -10.09 -13.33 3.18
C TYR A 64 -11.56 -13.74 3.26
N LYS A 65 -12.31 -13.21 4.24
CA LYS A 65 -13.74 -13.46 4.35
C LYS A 65 -14.52 -12.93 3.15
N GLU A 66 -14.15 -11.77 2.60
CA GLU A 66 -14.78 -11.23 1.38
C GLU A 66 -14.61 -12.19 0.19
N ASP A 67 -13.44 -12.84 0.09
CA ASP A 67 -13.18 -13.84 -0.94
C ASP A 67 -14.10 -15.07 -0.78
N ILE A 68 -14.06 -15.73 0.39
CA ILE A 68 -14.87 -16.93 0.64
C ILE A 68 -16.37 -16.65 0.57
N LYS A 69 -16.82 -15.52 1.11
CA LYS A 69 -18.22 -15.07 1.02
C LYS A 69 -18.63 -14.96 -0.45
N THR A 70 -17.78 -14.38 -1.29
CA THR A 70 -18.08 -14.21 -2.72
C THR A 70 -18.15 -15.55 -3.45
N GLN A 71 -17.21 -16.45 -3.20
CA GLN A 71 -17.14 -17.75 -3.88
C GLN A 71 -18.29 -18.69 -3.46
N THR A 72 -18.78 -18.56 -2.23
CA THR A 72 -19.84 -19.41 -1.67
C THR A 72 -21.23 -18.76 -1.69
N PHE A 73 -21.39 -17.60 -2.35
CA PHE A 73 -22.63 -16.80 -2.33
C PHE A 73 -23.14 -16.53 -0.90
N GLY A 74 -22.22 -16.27 0.02
CA GLY A 74 -22.48 -16.00 1.43
C GLY A 74 -22.86 -17.21 2.27
N LYS A 75 -22.92 -18.42 1.70
CA LYS A 75 -23.32 -19.63 2.42
C LYS A 75 -22.20 -20.23 3.26
N PHE A 76 -20.93 -19.97 2.92
CA PHE A 76 -19.76 -20.60 3.55
C PHE A 76 -19.83 -22.14 3.55
N ILE A 77 -20.35 -22.72 2.45
CA ILE A 77 -20.44 -24.16 2.25
C ILE A 77 -19.65 -24.53 0.99
N GLU A 78 -18.69 -25.46 1.12
CA GLU A 78 -18.00 -26.09 -0.01
C GLU A 78 -18.68 -27.40 -0.43
N TYR A 79 -18.37 -27.89 -1.64
CA TYR A 79 -18.88 -29.16 -2.16
C TYR A 79 -18.65 -30.29 -1.12
N GLU A 80 -19.65 -31.16 -0.92
CA GLU A 80 -19.64 -32.28 0.06
C GLU A 80 -19.70 -31.91 1.57
N ASN A 81 -20.07 -30.67 1.95
CA ASN A 81 -20.37 -30.26 3.34
C ASN A 81 -19.22 -30.34 4.38
N GLU A 82 -17.96 -30.55 3.97
CA GLU A 82 -16.84 -30.64 4.92
C GLU A 82 -16.52 -29.29 5.60
N LYS A 83 -16.63 -28.19 4.84
CA LYS A 83 -16.51 -26.81 5.33
C LYS A 83 -17.86 -26.11 5.27
N ASN A 84 -18.44 -25.83 6.43
CA ASN A 84 -19.77 -25.24 6.58
C ASN A 84 -19.77 -23.98 7.47
N ASP A 85 -18.60 -23.48 7.85
CA ASP A 85 -18.39 -22.21 8.53
C ASP A 85 -17.05 -21.60 8.10
N PHE A 86 -16.87 -20.29 8.34
CA PHE A 86 -15.66 -19.57 7.93
C PHE A 86 -14.40 -20.01 8.68
N ASP A 87 -14.52 -20.45 9.94
CA ASP A 87 -13.36 -20.86 10.74
C ASP A 87 -12.74 -22.16 10.20
N LYS A 88 -13.56 -23.05 9.65
CA LYS A 88 -13.09 -24.24 8.92
C LYS A 88 -12.30 -23.85 7.67
N PHE A 89 -12.72 -22.83 6.92
CA PHE A 89 -11.94 -22.32 5.78
C PHE A 89 -10.57 -21.79 6.21
N ILE A 90 -10.50 -21.09 7.34
CA ILE A 90 -9.23 -20.63 7.91
C ILE A 90 -8.35 -21.82 8.29
N LYS A 91 -8.90 -22.75 9.09
CA LYS A 91 -8.17 -23.91 9.59
C LYS A 91 -7.60 -24.74 8.45
N THR A 92 -8.39 -25.03 7.42
CA THR A 92 -7.91 -25.80 6.26
C THR A 92 -6.86 -25.02 5.48
N PHE A 93 -7.03 -23.70 5.28
CA PHE A 93 -6.00 -22.91 4.58
C PHE A 93 -4.67 -22.90 5.36
N ASP A 94 -4.72 -22.72 6.68
CA ASP A 94 -3.52 -22.79 7.53
C ASP A 94 -2.86 -24.17 7.49
N GLN A 95 -3.65 -25.25 7.48
CA GLN A 95 -3.13 -26.61 7.31
C GLN A 95 -2.42 -26.77 5.95
N THR A 96 -3.04 -26.32 4.85
CA THR A 96 -2.43 -26.34 3.51
C THR A 96 -1.11 -25.57 3.51
N TYR A 97 -1.10 -24.36 4.05
CA TYR A 97 0.10 -23.53 4.14
C TYR A 97 1.20 -24.22 4.95
N ASN A 98 0.88 -24.75 6.13
CA ASN A 98 1.86 -25.39 7.00
C ASN A 98 2.43 -26.68 6.39
N ASN A 99 1.60 -27.45 5.68
CA ASN A 99 2.04 -28.63 4.95
C ASN A 99 3.05 -28.25 3.85
N ILE A 100 2.73 -27.26 3.02
CA ILE A 100 3.64 -26.78 1.96
C ILE A 100 4.91 -26.16 2.55
N LYS A 101 4.79 -25.43 3.66
CA LYS A 101 5.95 -24.86 4.38
C LYS A 101 6.90 -25.95 4.88
N LYS A 102 6.37 -27.05 5.42
CA LYS A 102 7.15 -28.14 6.02
C LYS A 102 7.75 -29.07 4.98
N LYS A 103 6.97 -29.48 3.97
CA LYS A 103 7.34 -30.55 3.02
C LYS A 103 7.67 -30.04 1.61
N GLY A 104 7.36 -28.80 1.29
CA GLY A 104 7.29 -28.33 -0.10
C GLY A 104 5.98 -28.74 -0.78
N PHE A 105 5.90 -28.52 -2.09
CA PHE A 105 4.77 -28.97 -2.90
C PHE A 105 5.11 -30.34 -3.51
N ASP A 106 4.41 -31.38 -3.09
CA ASP A 106 4.67 -32.77 -3.51
C ASP A 106 3.73 -33.20 -4.65
N LYS A 107 4.29 -33.57 -5.80
CA LYS A 107 3.56 -34.07 -6.98
C LYS A 107 2.78 -35.36 -6.68
N THR A 108 3.28 -36.18 -5.77
CA THR A 108 2.66 -37.46 -5.43
C THR A 108 1.36 -37.28 -4.66
N ASP A 109 1.29 -36.21 -3.84
CA ASP A 109 0.12 -35.83 -3.07
C ASP A 109 -0.88 -34.98 -3.87
N SER A 110 -0.38 -34.06 -4.71
CA SER A 110 -1.23 -33.02 -5.28
C SER A 110 -0.66 -32.43 -6.58
N ILE A 111 -1.54 -32.17 -7.54
CA ILE A 111 -1.26 -31.44 -8.78
C ILE A 111 -2.28 -30.30 -8.93
N ILE A 112 -1.86 -29.16 -9.46
CA ILE A 112 -2.74 -28.00 -9.73
C ILE A 112 -3.35 -28.13 -11.12
N PRO A 113 -4.69 -28.28 -11.25
CA PRO A 113 -5.35 -28.35 -12.54
C PRO A 113 -5.46 -26.97 -13.19
N LEU A 114 -4.98 -26.88 -14.43
CA LEU A 114 -5.07 -25.70 -15.28
C LEU A 114 -6.15 -25.92 -16.35
N SER A 115 -6.82 -24.84 -16.70
CA SER A 115 -7.82 -24.79 -17.76
C SER A 115 -7.18 -24.75 -19.14
N ASN A 116 -8.01 -24.78 -20.18
CA ASN A 116 -7.58 -24.72 -21.57
C ASN A 116 -6.80 -23.44 -21.95
N ASN A 117 -6.82 -22.41 -21.10
CA ASN A 117 -6.03 -21.19 -21.25
C ASN A 117 -4.89 -21.07 -20.22
N SER A 118 -4.53 -22.19 -19.58
CA SER A 118 -3.46 -22.33 -18.58
C SER A 118 -3.65 -21.52 -17.31
N THR A 119 -4.88 -21.09 -17.01
CA THR A 119 -5.23 -20.47 -15.72
C THR A 119 -5.75 -21.53 -14.75
N ILE A 120 -5.55 -21.33 -13.44
CA ILE A 120 -5.93 -22.33 -12.44
C ILE A 120 -7.45 -22.54 -12.39
N ILE A 121 -7.87 -23.80 -12.40
CA ILE A 121 -9.28 -24.18 -12.19
C ILE A 121 -9.59 -24.29 -10.70
N ASN A 122 -8.68 -24.93 -9.96
CA ASN A 122 -8.79 -25.10 -8.51
C ASN A 122 -7.39 -25.12 -7.87
N GLY A 123 -7.31 -25.20 -6.54
CA GLY A 123 -6.07 -25.18 -5.78
C GLY A 123 -5.61 -23.78 -5.39
N ALA A 124 -6.51 -22.79 -5.36
CA ALA A 124 -6.18 -21.40 -5.02
C ALA A 124 -5.39 -21.24 -3.71
N HIS A 125 -5.78 -21.97 -2.65
CA HIS A 125 -5.05 -21.98 -1.38
C HIS A 125 -3.65 -22.60 -1.47
N ARG A 126 -3.52 -23.67 -2.27
CA ARG A 126 -2.24 -24.34 -2.53
C ARG A 126 -1.29 -23.40 -3.29
N VAL A 127 -1.79 -22.76 -4.34
CA VAL A 127 -1.06 -21.79 -5.16
C VAL A 127 -0.66 -20.56 -4.35
N ALA A 128 -1.59 -19.93 -3.62
CA ALA A 128 -1.27 -18.77 -2.77
C ALA A 128 -0.21 -19.11 -1.71
N SER A 129 -0.29 -20.30 -1.09
CA SER A 129 0.73 -20.77 -0.15
C SER A 129 2.09 -20.94 -0.82
N ALA A 130 2.14 -21.57 -2.00
CA ALA A 130 3.39 -21.76 -2.74
C ALA A 130 4.00 -20.43 -3.21
N ILE A 131 3.19 -19.49 -3.69
CA ILE A 131 3.62 -18.12 -4.03
C ILE A 131 4.25 -17.45 -2.81
N TYR A 132 3.56 -17.44 -1.68
CA TYR A 132 4.04 -16.78 -0.45
C TYR A 132 5.35 -17.39 0.06
N LEU A 133 5.49 -18.71 -0.05
CA LEU A 133 6.67 -19.46 0.39
C LEU A 133 7.78 -19.52 -0.67
N LYS A 134 7.59 -18.90 -1.84
CA LYS A 134 8.51 -18.95 -3.00
C LYS A 134 8.86 -20.39 -3.38
N LYS A 135 7.83 -21.21 -3.59
CA LYS A 135 7.93 -22.62 -3.98
C LYS A 135 7.36 -22.82 -5.39
N LYS A 136 7.96 -23.74 -6.13
CA LYS A 136 7.40 -24.30 -7.35
C LYS A 136 6.20 -25.19 -7.07
N VAL A 137 5.38 -25.41 -8.09
CA VAL A 137 4.24 -26.32 -8.05
C VAL A 137 4.22 -27.21 -9.28
N PHE A 138 3.57 -28.37 -9.16
CA PHE A 138 3.27 -29.21 -10.31
C PHE A 138 1.88 -28.89 -10.83
N THR A 139 1.78 -28.76 -12.13
CA THR A 139 0.55 -28.40 -12.86
C THR A 139 0.17 -29.49 -13.84
N ILE A 140 -1.11 -29.51 -14.22
CA ILE A 140 -1.65 -30.34 -15.30
C ILE A 140 -2.55 -29.49 -16.19
N GLU A 141 -2.22 -29.41 -17.48
CA GLU A 141 -3.06 -28.74 -18.47
C GLU A 141 -4.28 -29.61 -18.75
N THR A 142 -5.48 -29.03 -18.79
CA THR A 142 -6.73 -29.74 -19.10
C THR A 142 -7.54 -28.95 -20.12
N GLU A 143 -8.48 -29.62 -20.77
CA GLU A 143 -9.43 -29.05 -21.72
C GLU A 143 -10.59 -28.28 -21.07
N ILE A 144 -10.66 -28.30 -19.73
CA ILE A 144 -11.74 -27.70 -18.95
C ILE A 144 -11.67 -26.17 -19.05
N GLU A 145 -12.84 -25.52 -19.10
CA GLU A 145 -12.94 -24.06 -19.10
C GLU A 145 -12.37 -23.41 -17.84
N GLU A 146 -11.95 -22.15 -17.98
CA GLU A 146 -11.40 -21.37 -16.87
C GLU A 146 -12.39 -21.14 -15.73
N MET A 147 -11.86 -21.10 -14.49
CA MET A 147 -12.61 -20.59 -13.36
C MET A 147 -12.50 -19.07 -13.35
N LYS A 148 -13.62 -18.38 -13.63
CA LYS A 148 -13.66 -16.91 -13.60
C LYS A 148 -13.68 -16.39 -12.16
N CYS A 149 -12.55 -15.89 -11.69
CA CYS A 149 -12.37 -15.22 -10.40
C CYS A 149 -11.76 -13.82 -10.61
N ASP A 150 -12.31 -13.06 -11.56
CA ASP A 150 -11.85 -11.72 -11.91
C ASP A 150 -12.46 -10.63 -11.01
N TYR A 151 -11.91 -9.41 -11.07
CA TYR A 151 -12.40 -8.30 -10.25
C TYR A 151 -13.86 -7.92 -10.54
N LYS A 152 -14.35 -8.16 -11.76
CA LYS A 152 -15.73 -7.86 -12.16
C LYS A 152 -16.70 -8.74 -11.39
N MET A 153 -16.43 -10.05 -11.32
CA MET A 153 -17.21 -10.99 -10.52
C MET A 153 -17.28 -10.56 -9.05
N PHE A 154 -16.15 -10.21 -8.44
CA PHE A 154 -16.12 -9.76 -7.04
C PHE A 154 -16.92 -8.47 -6.82
N LYS A 155 -16.80 -7.51 -7.73
CA LYS A 155 -17.55 -6.25 -7.67
C LYS A 155 -19.06 -6.48 -7.84
N GLU A 156 -19.47 -7.29 -8.81
CA GLU A 156 -20.87 -7.67 -9.06
C GLU A 156 -21.49 -8.38 -7.86
N ARG A 157 -20.68 -9.12 -7.08
CA ARG A 157 -21.10 -9.82 -5.86
C ARG A 157 -20.95 -8.97 -4.58
N GLY A 158 -20.70 -7.67 -4.72
CA GLY A 158 -20.79 -6.72 -3.61
C GLY A 158 -19.53 -6.57 -2.76
N VAL A 159 -18.37 -7.03 -3.22
CA VAL A 159 -17.10 -6.73 -2.54
C VAL A 159 -16.77 -5.25 -2.69
N SER A 160 -16.39 -4.61 -1.58
CA SER A 160 -16.08 -3.18 -1.58
C SER A 160 -14.82 -2.87 -2.40
N ASN A 161 -14.75 -1.66 -2.96
CA ASN A 161 -13.56 -1.21 -3.70
C ASN A 161 -12.32 -1.25 -2.81
N GLU A 162 -12.44 -0.93 -1.52
CA GLU A 162 -11.31 -0.97 -0.58
C GLU A 162 -10.74 -2.39 -0.45
N ALA A 163 -11.60 -3.41 -0.32
CA ALA A 163 -11.16 -4.80 -0.24
C ALA A 163 -10.51 -5.28 -1.55
N LEU A 164 -11.10 -4.91 -2.69
CA LEU A 164 -10.52 -5.17 -4.02
C LEU A 164 -9.16 -4.50 -4.19
N GLU A 165 -9.01 -3.24 -3.78
CA GLU A 165 -7.77 -2.49 -3.89
C GLU A 165 -6.68 -3.02 -2.95
N ILE A 166 -7.05 -3.53 -1.77
CA ILE A 166 -6.13 -4.26 -0.90
C ILE A 166 -5.62 -5.53 -1.60
N ALA A 167 -6.53 -6.36 -2.12
CA ALA A 167 -6.17 -7.57 -2.86
C ALA A 167 -5.32 -7.26 -4.09
N MET A 168 -5.63 -6.17 -4.80
CA MET A 168 -4.92 -5.75 -6.01
C MET A 168 -3.50 -5.26 -5.72
N LYS A 169 -3.29 -4.49 -4.64
CA LYS A 169 -1.93 -4.13 -4.21
C LYS A 169 -1.11 -5.38 -3.90
N THR A 170 -1.69 -6.33 -3.16
CA THR A 170 -1.00 -7.60 -2.87
C THR A 170 -0.75 -8.41 -4.14
N PHE A 171 -1.69 -8.44 -5.07
CA PHE A 171 -1.49 -9.10 -6.36
C PHE A 171 -0.28 -8.50 -7.11
N ILE A 172 -0.16 -7.17 -7.21
CA ILE A 172 1.00 -6.51 -7.86
C ILE A 172 2.31 -6.81 -7.11
N GLU A 173 2.29 -6.83 -5.78
CA GLU A 173 3.47 -7.16 -4.97
C GLU A 173 4.02 -8.56 -5.30
N TYR A 174 3.12 -9.54 -5.43
CA TYR A 174 3.47 -10.95 -5.63
C TYR A 174 3.51 -11.39 -7.11
N SER A 175 3.03 -10.58 -8.05
CA SER A 175 3.05 -10.90 -9.48
C SER A 175 4.47 -11.04 -10.01
N ASN A 176 4.61 -11.74 -11.13
CA ASN A 176 5.84 -11.69 -11.91
C ASN A 176 6.06 -10.28 -12.50
N LEU A 177 7.12 -10.10 -13.29
CA LEU A 177 7.45 -8.85 -13.99
C LEU A 177 6.48 -8.51 -15.14
N ASN A 178 5.28 -9.09 -15.13
CA ASN A 178 4.31 -9.06 -16.22
C ASN A 178 3.08 -8.20 -15.93
N THR A 179 3.02 -7.52 -14.78
CA THR A 179 1.86 -6.71 -14.36
C THR A 179 2.20 -5.23 -14.44
N TYR A 180 1.39 -4.48 -15.17
CA TYR A 180 1.64 -3.08 -15.52
C TYR A 180 0.43 -2.22 -15.18
N ILE A 181 0.68 -0.92 -14.93
CA ILE A 181 -0.37 0.06 -14.64
C ILE A 181 -0.37 1.11 -15.74
N ALA A 182 -1.46 1.14 -16.51
CA ALA A 182 -1.73 2.13 -17.52
C ALA A 182 -2.62 3.26 -16.98
N PHE A 183 -2.32 4.47 -17.42
CA PHE A 183 -3.03 5.70 -17.13
C PHE A 183 -3.51 6.30 -18.46
N LEU A 184 -4.79 6.17 -18.75
CA LEU A 184 -5.41 6.84 -19.90
C LEU A 184 -5.79 8.25 -19.49
N TRP A 185 -5.01 9.23 -19.95
CA TRP A 185 -5.11 10.62 -19.49
C TRP A 185 -6.39 11.32 -19.98
N PRO A 186 -6.84 12.37 -19.27
CA PRO A 186 -8.01 13.16 -19.69
C PRO A 186 -7.93 13.76 -21.09
N SER A 187 -6.72 14.02 -21.59
CA SER A 187 -6.46 14.52 -22.94
C SER A 187 -7.03 13.62 -24.05
N GLY A 188 -7.06 12.29 -23.85
CA GLY A 188 -7.59 11.30 -24.81
C GLY A 188 -9.08 10.98 -24.65
N LYS A 189 -9.94 11.93 -24.27
CA LYS A 189 -11.32 11.60 -23.85
C LYS A 189 -12.25 11.06 -24.94
N GLU A 190 -12.09 11.48 -26.20
CA GLU A 190 -13.08 11.23 -27.26
C GLU A 190 -13.14 9.78 -27.73
N ARG A 191 -12.05 9.02 -27.62
CA ARG A 191 -11.94 7.63 -28.12
C ARG A 191 -11.61 6.61 -27.02
N LYS A 192 -12.07 6.90 -25.79
CA LYS A 192 -11.72 6.12 -24.59
C LYS A 192 -12.06 4.64 -24.68
N GLN A 193 -13.20 4.29 -25.29
CA GLN A 193 -13.60 2.88 -25.43
C GLN A 193 -12.72 2.13 -26.44
N GLU A 194 -12.33 2.79 -27.53
CA GLU A 194 -11.41 2.22 -28.52
C GLU A 194 -10.02 2.01 -27.90
N ALA A 195 -9.54 2.95 -27.09
CA ALA A 195 -8.29 2.77 -26.35
C ALA A 195 -8.40 1.62 -25.34
N LEU A 196 -9.51 1.51 -24.61
CA LEU A 196 -9.75 0.41 -23.67
C LEU A 196 -9.73 -0.95 -24.36
N SER A 197 -10.25 -1.06 -25.58
CA SER A 197 -10.23 -2.31 -26.35
C SER A 197 -8.83 -2.78 -26.76
N LYS A 198 -7.79 -1.93 -26.65
CA LYS A 198 -6.40 -2.32 -26.92
C LYS A 198 -5.80 -3.14 -25.77
N PHE A 199 -6.41 -3.10 -24.58
CA PHE A 199 -5.94 -3.85 -23.43
C PHE A 199 -6.59 -5.23 -23.39
N SER A 200 -5.77 -6.25 -23.26
CA SER A 200 -6.19 -7.61 -22.91
C SER A 200 -5.71 -7.97 -21.50
N LYS A 201 -6.21 -9.08 -20.95
CA LYS A 201 -5.80 -9.59 -19.62
C LYS A 201 -5.85 -8.51 -18.52
N ILE A 202 -6.95 -7.75 -18.50
CA ILE A 202 -7.17 -6.69 -17.50
C ILE A 202 -7.46 -7.34 -16.15
N VAL A 203 -6.64 -7.04 -15.15
CA VAL A 203 -6.78 -7.52 -13.78
C VAL A 203 -7.70 -6.62 -12.96
N TYR A 204 -7.65 -5.31 -13.18
CA TYR A 204 -8.46 -4.33 -12.47
C TYR A 204 -8.53 -3.00 -13.23
N GLU A 205 -9.62 -2.27 -13.06
CA GLU A 205 -9.77 -0.93 -13.61
C GLU A 205 -10.46 0.00 -12.61
N LYS A 206 -10.06 1.28 -12.59
CA LYS A 206 -10.77 2.31 -11.82
C LYS A 206 -10.73 3.65 -12.50
N LYS A 207 -11.68 4.51 -12.11
CA LYS A 207 -11.69 5.93 -12.46
C LYS A 207 -11.11 6.72 -11.31
N ILE A 208 -10.25 7.70 -11.60
CA ILE A 208 -9.63 8.57 -10.60
C ILE A 208 -9.91 10.01 -10.99
N ASN A 209 -10.23 10.83 -10.00
CA ASN A 209 -10.27 12.28 -10.12
C ASN A 209 -9.16 12.90 -9.25
N LEU A 210 -8.43 13.85 -9.81
CA LEU A 210 -7.40 14.61 -9.12
C LEU A 210 -7.60 16.10 -9.37
N ASN A 211 -7.35 16.92 -8.35
CA ASN A 211 -7.23 18.36 -8.52
C ASN A 211 -5.87 18.68 -9.18
N PRO A 212 -5.60 19.96 -9.55
CA PRO A 212 -4.32 20.32 -10.18
C PRO A 212 -3.08 19.92 -9.39
N ASN A 213 -3.13 20.01 -8.06
CA ASN A 213 -2.03 19.59 -7.19
C ASN A 213 -1.86 18.06 -7.17
N GLY A 214 -2.96 17.31 -7.19
CA GLY A 214 -2.95 15.85 -7.26
C GLY A 214 -2.40 15.33 -8.57
N ALA A 215 -2.83 15.92 -9.69
CA ALA A 215 -2.32 15.58 -11.01
C ALA A 215 -0.83 15.91 -11.11
N PHE A 216 -0.39 17.06 -10.60
CA PHE A 216 1.03 17.41 -10.51
C PHE A 216 1.82 16.37 -9.70
N ASN A 217 1.39 16.07 -8.47
CA ASN A 217 2.06 15.11 -7.60
C ASN A 217 2.10 13.69 -8.20
N LEU A 218 1.04 13.27 -8.90
CA LEU A 218 1.01 11.98 -9.59
C LEU A 218 2.05 11.96 -10.72
N LEU A 219 2.06 12.98 -11.58
CA LEU A 219 3.02 13.08 -12.69
C LEU A 219 4.46 13.18 -12.18
N THR A 220 4.72 13.93 -11.10
CA THR A 220 6.02 13.94 -10.43
C THR A 220 6.39 12.53 -9.99
N GLU A 221 5.51 11.78 -9.34
CA GLU A 221 5.83 10.42 -8.91
C GLU A 221 6.09 9.48 -10.09
N LEU A 222 5.42 9.65 -11.22
CA LEU A 222 5.68 8.84 -12.42
C LEU A 222 7.02 9.21 -13.07
N TYR A 223 7.32 10.51 -13.21
CA TYR A 223 8.42 10.99 -14.06
C TYR A 223 9.65 11.54 -13.33
N LYS A 224 9.69 11.60 -11.99
CA LYS A 224 10.82 12.16 -11.20
C LYS A 224 12.18 11.50 -11.44
N HIS A 225 12.22 10.36 -12.12
CA HIS A 225 13.46 9.69 -12.51
C HIS A 225 14.00 10.16 -13.87
N MET A 226 13.24 11.00 -14.59
CA MET A 226 13.59 11.55 -15.90
C MET A 226 14.20 12.93 -15.73
N ASP A 227 15.30 13.21 -16.43
CA ASP A 227 16.04 14.47 -16.32
C ASP A 227 15.18 15.70 -16.64
N TRP A 228 14.31 15.61 -17.64
CA TRP A 228 13.44 16.71 -18.05
C TRP A 228 12.41 17.10 -16.99
N SER A 229 12.09 16.21 -16.04
CA SER A 229 11.09 16.49 -14.99
C SER A 229 11.56 17.57 -14.01
N GLY A 230 12.87 17.79 -13.89
CA GLY A 230 13.49 18.65 -12.90
C GLY A 230 13.87 17.91 -11.62
N THR A 231 14.05 18.65 -10.53
CA THR A 231 14.54 18.14 -9.24
C THR A 231 13.71 18.70 -8.10
N GLU A 232 13.92 18.19 -6.89
CA GLU A 232 13.27 18.73 -5.70
C GLU A 232 13.64 20.22 -5.46
N LYS A 233 14.83 20.65 -5.90
CA LYS A 233 15.30 22.04 -5.74
C LYS A 233 14.52 23.04 -6.58
N ASN A 234 14.05 22.65 -7.76
CA ASN A 234 13.22 23.49 -8.63
C ASN A 234 11.76 23.04 -8.65
N ASN A 235 11.35 22.24 -7.65
CA ASN A 235 10.00 21.69 -7.51
C ASN A 235 9.49 21.01 -8.79
N PHE A 236 10.34 20.24 -9.48
CA PHE A 236 9.98 19.51 -10.69
C PHE A 236 9.28 20.35 -11.77
N LYS A 237 9.82 21.54 -12.04
CA LYS A 237 9.23 22.51 -12.98
C LYS A 237 8.87 21.92 -14.36
N GLY A 238 9.62 20.92 -14.85
CA GLY A 238 9.32 20.27 -16.13
C GLY A 238 7.99 19.53 -16.17
N ILE A 239 7.43 19.17 -15.02
CA ILE A 239 6.11 18.55 -14.90
C ILE A 239 4.98 19.53 -15.22
N GLU A 240 5.18 20.85 -15.09
CA GLU A 240 4.14 21.85 -15.36
C GLU A 240 3.62 21.76 -16.80
N GLN A 241 4.52 21.59 -17.77
CA GLN A 241 4.15 21.38 -19.16
C GLN A 241 3.37 20.07 -19.33
N LYS A 242 3.88 18.97 -18.76
CA LYS A 242 3.24 17.67 -18.86
C LYS A 242 1.85 17.64 -18.21
N LEU A 243 1.66 18.43 -17.16
CA LEU A 243 0.37 18.60 -16.49
C LEU A 243 -0.68 19.19 -17.43
N ILE A 244 -0.33 20.26 -18.15
CA ILE A 244 -1.24 20.93 -19.10
C ILE A 244 -1.60 19.97 -20.24
N GLU A 245 -0.61 19.25 -20.77
CA GLU A 245 -0.81 18.32 -21.89
C GLU A 245 -1.68 17.11 -21.50
N CYS A 246 -1.47 16.53 -20.31
CA CYS A 246 -2.22 15.36 -19.88
C CYS A 246 -3.59 15.72 -19.26
N PHE A 247 -3.69 16.84 -18.55
CA PHE A 247 -4.88 17.25 -17.79
C PHE A 247 -5.42 18.63 -18.23
N PRO A 248 -5.86 18.79 -19.49
CA PRO A 248 -6.33 20.09 -19.99
C PRO A 248 -7.51 20.65 -19.18
N ASN A 249 -8.39 19.77 -18.68
CA ASN A 249 -9.61 20.14 -17.95
C ASN A 249 -9.68 19.59 -16.51
N PHE A 250 -8.65 18.85 -16.06
CA PHE A 250 -8.69 18.10 -14.78
C PHE A 250 -9.93 17.20 -14.60
N GLU A 251 -10.49 16.72 -15.72
CA GLU A 251 -11.51 15.68 -15.73
C GLU A 251 -10.91 14.37 -15.18
N ASP A 252 -11.79 13.43 -14.86
CA ASP A 252 -11.35 12.11 -14.44
C ASP A 252 -10.67 11.30 -15.54
N PHE A 253 -9.85 10.36 -15.11
CA PHE A 253 -9.05 9.51 -15.99
C PHE A 253 -9.18 8.04 -15.58
N LYS A 254 -8.82 7.13 -16.49
CA LYS A 254 -8.92 5.69 -16.22
C LYS A 254 -7.54 5.14 -15.89
N VAL A 255 -7.47 4.37 -14.81
CA VAL A 255 -6.34 3.49 -14.50
C VAL A 255 -6.73 2.06 -14.84
N ILE A 256 -5.83 1.37 -15.54
CA ILE A 256 -5.98 -0.02 -15.97
C ILE A 256 -4.77 -0.78 -15.47
N ILE A 257 -5.00 -1.86 -14.72
CA ILE A 257 -3.97 -2.78 -14.30
C ILE A 257 -4.15 -4.04 -15.13
N PHE A 258 -3.12 -4.42 -15.89
CA PHE A 258 -3.19 -5.51 -16.86
C PHE A 258 -1.92 -6.33 -16.88
N GLN A 259 -2.00 -7.53 -17.44
CA GLN A 259 -0.85 -8.38 -17.66
C GLN A 259 -0.46 -8.45 -19.13
N ALA A 260 0.84 -8.35 -19.42
CA ALA A 260 1.40 -8.53 -20.76
C ALA A 260 2.55 -9.54 -20.72
N ASN A 261 2.82 -10.23 -21.82
CA ASN A 261 3.81 -11.32 -21.80
C ASN A 261 5.24 -10.78 -21.71
N ASN A 262 5.48 -9.60 -22.29
CA ASN A 262 6.78 -8.93 -22.31
C ASN A 262 6.61 -7.41 -22.48
N LEU A 263 7.72 -6.67 -22.40
CA LEU A 263 7.73 -5.20 -22.53
C LEU A 263 7.43 -4.73 -23.97
N GLU A 264 7.66 -5.57 -24.98
CA GLU A 264 7.35 -5.24 -26.38
C GLU A 264 5.84 -5.16 -26.61
N ASP A 265 5.07 -6.11 -26.05
CA ASP A 265 3.59 -6.06 -26.03
C ASP A 265 3.10 -4.76 -25.37
N VAL A 266 3.72 -4.36 -24.26
CA VAL A 266 3.40 -3.10 -23.56
C VAL A 266 3.69 -1.89 -24.45
N ARG A 267 4.83 -1.87 -25.13
CA ARG A 267 5.19 -0.79 -26.07
C ARG A 267 4.24 -0.72 -27.26
N LYS A 268 3.81 -1.87 -27.78
CA LYS A 268 2.80 -1.94 -28.83
C LYS A 268 1.46 -1.35 -28.38
N ILE A 269 0.97 -1.72 -27.20
CA ILE A 269 -0.24 -1.13 -26.62
C ILE A 269 -0.08 0.38 -26.43
N LYS A 270 1.07 0.85 -25.91
CA LYS A 270 1.37 2.29 -25.81
C LYS A 270 1.23 2.96 -27.18
N GLN A 271 1.86 2.40 -28.21
CA GLN A 271 1.85 3.00 -29.55
C GLN A 271 0.45 3.01 -30.18
N GLU A 272 -0.29 1.90 -30.11
CA GLU A 272 -1.65 1.82 -30.63
C GLU A 272 -2.59 2.84 -29.98
N VAL A 273 -2.43 3.11 -28.68
CA VAL A 273 -3.21 4.15 -27.99
C VAL A 273 -2.74 5.56 -28.37
N ARG A 274 -1.44 5.77 -28.61
CA ARG A 274 -0.90 7.06 -29.07
C ARG A 274 -1.40 7.42 -30.45
N ASP A 275 -1.32 6.48 -31.38
CA ASP A 275 -1.78 6.64 -32.76
C ASP A 275 -3.29 6.90 -32.82
N LEU A 276 -4.05 6.29 -31.89
CA LEU A 276 -5.50 6.50 -31.78
C LEU A 276 -5.86 7.94 -31.43
N TYR A 277 -5.08 8.57 -30.55
CA TYR A 277 -5.38 9.90 -30.02
C TYR A 277 -4.64 11.02 -30.74
N ASP A 278 -3.55 10.72 -31.44
CA ASP A 278 -2.68 11.71 -32.09
C ASP A 278 -2.15 12.79 -31.12
N LEU A 279 -1.83 12.35 -29.88
CA LEU A 279 -1.35 13.20 -28.77
C LEU A 279 0.02 12.74 -28.24
N GLU A 280 0.72 11.93 -29.02
CA GLU A 280 2.01 11.33 -28.68
C GLU A 280 2.07 10.87 -27.20
N TYR A 281 3.12 11.27 -26.46
CA TYR A 281 3.36 10.89 -25.07
C TYR A 281 2.34 11.42 -24.06
N SER A 282 1.41 12.28 -24.47
CA SER A 282 0.47 12.95 -23.56
C SER A 282 -0.91 12.29 -23.54
N SER A 283 -1.08 11.20 -24.29
CA SER A 283 -2.27 10.34 -24.30
C SER A 283 -2.32 9.28 -23.19
N ILE A 284 -1.19 8.62 -22.93
CA ILE A 284 -1.09 7.47 -22.04
C ILE A 284 0.27 7.41 -21.33
N HIS A 285 0.26 6.98 -20.07
CA HIS A 285 1.44 6.42 -19.39
C HIS A 285 1.22 4.95 -19.08
N ILE A 286 2.25 4.12 -19.20
CA ILE A 286 2.25 2.77 -18.60
C ILE A 286 3.57 2.60 -17.88
N THR A 287 3.52 2.11 -16.65
CA THR A 287 4.71 1.82 -15.84
C THR A 287 5.66 0.88 -16.59
N ASP A 288 6.95 1.12 -16.49
CA ASP A 288 7.96 0.33 -17.20
C ASP A 288 8.55 -0.80 -16.34
N THR A 289 8.48 -0.67 -15.00
CA THR A 289 9.02 -1.67 -14.06
C THR A 289 8.00 -2.10 -13.00
N LYS A 290 8.24 -3.28 -12.41
CA LYS A 290 7.45 -3.79 -11.29
C LYS A 290 7.57 -2.88 -10.06
N GLU A 291 8.75 -2.31 -9.81
CA GLU A 291 8.99 -1.40 -8.70
C GLU A 291 8.18 -0.11 -8.85
N GLU A 292 8.08 0.42 -10.08
CA GLU A 292 7.23 1.56 -10.39
C GLU A 292 5.75 1.23 -10.18
N ALA A 293 5.30 0.08 -10.69
CA ALA A 293 3.92 -0.41 -10.51
C ALA A 293 3.57 -0.57 -9.03
N ILE A 294 4.42 -1.22 -8.22
CA ILE A 294 4.23 -1.34 -6.77
C ILE A 294 4.16 0.05 -6.13
N ARG A 295 5.14 0.92 -6.40
CA ARG A 295 5.23 2.24 -5.78
C ARG A 295 4.00 3.10 -6.08
N ILE A 296 3.53 3.14 -7.32
CA ILE A 296 2.38 3.96 -7.70
C ILE A 296 1.07 3.35 -7.22
N SER A 297 0.96 2.00 -7.19
CA SER A 297 -0.21 1.29 -6.67
C SER A 297 -0.52 1.66 -5.22
N LYS A 298 0.53 1.86 -4.40
CA LYS A 298 0.42 2.27 -2.99
C LYS A 298 -0.26 3.63 -2.80
N LEU A 299 -0.15 4.53 -3.78
CA LEU A 299 -0.80 5.83 -3.77
C LEU A 299 -2.21 5.80 -4.35
N ILE A 300 -2.41 5.11 -5.48
CA ILE A 300 -3.67 5.18 -6.23
C ILE A 300 -4.72 4.12 -5.82
N LEU A 301 -4.30 3.04 -5.16
CA LEU A 301 -5.15 1.97 -4.59
C LEU A 301 -5.30 2.11 -3.07
N ASN A 302 -5.26 3.35 -2.59
CA ASN A 302 -5.48 3.70 -1.20
C ASN A 302 -6.10 5.10 -1.09
N GLY A 303 -7.22 5.23 -0.39
CA GLY A 303 -7.90 6.51 -0.24
C GLY A 303 -7.05 7.60 0.45
N ASN A 304 -6.20 7.22 1.42
CA ASN A 304 -5.27 8.16 2.05
C ASN A 304 -4.13 8.56 1.11
N GLY A 305 -3.71 7.67 0.20
CA GLY A 305 -2.75 7.97 -0.87
C GLY A 305 -3.31 8.96 -1.89
N LEU A 306 -4.56 8.80 -2.32
CA LEU A 306 -5.26 9.77 -3.18
C LEU A 306 -5.47 11.11 -2.48
N HIS A 307 -5.83 11.09 -1.19
CA HIS A 307 -5.90 12.32 -0.39
C HIS A 307 -4.54 13.01 -0.29
N PHE A 308 -3.47 12.25 -0.10
CA PHE A 308 -2.10 12.77 -0.09
C PHE A 308 -1.76 13.44 -1.41
N LEU A 309 -1.96 12.77 -2.55
CA LEU A 309 -1.73 13.37 -3.88
C LEU A 309 -2.43 14.73 -4.00
N ASN A 310 -3.73 14.79 -3.71
CA ASN A 310 -4.51 16.01 -3.90
C ASN A 310 -4.14 17.18 -2.97
N ASN A 311 -3.52 16.92 -1.82
CA ASN A 311 -3.41 17.93 -0.76
C ASN A 311 -1.97 18.21 -0.30
N ALA A 312 -1.00 17.38 -0.70
CA ALA A 312 0.36 17.48 -0.20
C ALA A 312 1.24 18.39 -1.06
N TYR A 313 2.31 18.90 -0.44
CA TYR A 313 3.42 19.62 -1.07
C TYR A 313 4.73 19.01 -0.57
N PRO A 314 5.07 17.78 -0.99
CA PRO A 314 6.09 16.96 -0.34
C PRO A 314 7.47 17.61 -0.32
N TYR A 315 7.78 18.37 -1.36
CA TYR A 315 9.07 19.01 -1.57
C TYR A 315 9.20 20.42 -0.97
N LYS A 316 8.18 20.90 -0.25
CA LYS A 316 8.22 22.24 0.39
C LYS A 316 9.35 22.37 1.42
N TYR A 317 9.72 21.27 2.07
CA TYR A 317 10.72 21.26 3.12
C TYR A 317 11.75 20.15 2.89
N LEU A 318 12.67 20.41 1.95
CA LEU A 318 13.64 19.44 1.44
C LEU A 318 14.49 18.75 2.51
N ASN A 319 14.75 19.42 3.64
CA ASN A 319 15.56 18.84 4.72
C ASN A 319 14.96 17.55 5.31
N GLN A 320 13.65 17.35 5.21
CA GLN A 320 13.02 16.14 5.74
C GLN A 320 13.41 14.88 5.00
N TYR A 321 13.75 14.96 3.71
CA TYR A 321 14.22 13.78 2.98
C TYR A 321 15.55 13.27 3.53
N LYS A 322 16.44 14.16 3.98
CA LYS A 322 17.66 13.77 4.70
C LYS A 322 17.35 13.02 5.99
N GLU A 323 16.34 13.46 6.74
CA GLU A 323 15.91 12.78 7.97
C GLU A 323 15.24 11.44 7.68
N LEU A 324 14.46 11.33 6.59
CA LEU A 324 13.89 10.06 6.14
C LEU A 324 14.96 9.07 5.69
N ASP A 325 16.03 9.54 5.04
CA ASP A 325 17.13 8.67 4.62
C ASP A 325 17.94 8.17 5.83
N LYS A 326 18.22 9.04 6.81
CA LYS A 326 18.78 8.61 8.10
C LYS A 326 17.88 7.59 8.79
N PHE A 327 16.57 7.79 8.75
CA PHE A 327 15.62 6.85 9.33
C PHE A 327 15.65 5.49 8.63
N LYS A 328 15.72 5.46 7.30
CA LYS A 328 15.89 4.20 6.54
C LYS A 328 17.18 3.46 6.91
N ILE A 329 18.29 4.19 7.11
CA ILE A 329 19.55 3.62 7.61
C ILE A 329 19.34 3.01 9.00
N PHE A 330 18.71 3.75 9.91
CA PHE A 330 18.36 3.25 11.25
C PHE A 330 17.51 1.98 11.23
N LEU A 331 16.54 1.88 10.30
CA LEU A 331 15.76 0.64 10.13
C LEU A 331 16.63 -0.53 9.67
N ASN A 332 17.54 -0.28 8.72
CA ASN A 332 18.45 -1.29 8.20
C ASN A 332 19.42 -1.80 9.29
N GLU A 333 20.03 -0.90 10.06
CA GLU A 333 20.90 -1.24 11.19
C GLU A 333 20.18 -2.08 12.26
N ASN A 334 18.88 -1.81 12.46
CA ASN A 334 18.02 -2.56 13.37
C ASN A 334 17.40 -3.83 12.74
N GLN A 335 17.62 -4.10 11.46
CA GLN A 335 17.01 -5.21 10.71
C GLN A 335 15.47 -5.18 10.77
N ILE A 336 14.90 -3.97 10.72
CA ILE A 336 13.46 -3.71 10.73
C ILE A 336 13.00 -3.47 9.30
N ASN A 337 11.99 -4.22 8.85
CA ASN A 337 11.34 -3.98 7.57
C ASN A 337 10.42 -2.76 7.69
N SER A 338 10.42 -1.88 6.67
CA SER A 338 9.54 -0.70 6.64
C SER A 338 8.04 -1.04 6.63
N GLU A 339 7.66 -2.28 6.33
CA GLU A 339 6.29 -2.75 6.47
C GLU A 339 5.84 -2.90 7.93
N ASP A 340 6.78 -3.07 8.87
CA ASP A 340 6.49 -3.33 10.28
C ASP A 340 6.51 -2.03 11.12
N ILE A 341 6.54 -0.87 10.47
CA ILE A 341 6.63 0.45 11.10
C ILE A 341 5.69 1.45 10.43
N VAL A 342 5.27 2.45 11.19
CA VAL A 342 4.54 3.62 10.68
C VAL A 342 5.08 4.87 11.35
N LEU A 343 5.34 5.90 10.55
CA LEU A 343 5.71 7.22 11.05
C LEU A 343 4.49 7.91 11.61
N ASP A 344 4.47 8.09 12.92
CA ASP A 344 3.30 8.49 13.70
C ASP A 344 3.48 9.87 14.31
N GLY A 345 3.46 10.89 13.47
CA GLY A 345 3.54 12.23 14.00
C GLY A 345 3.68 13.33 12.99
N SER A 346 4.49 14.30 13.38
CA SER A 346 4.66 15.58 12.72
C SER A 346 5.16 15.48 11.28
N MET A 347 5.87 14.41 10.92
CA MET A 347 6.39 14.19 9.58
C MET A 347 5.28 14.16 8.52
N THR A 348 4.10 13.60 8.84
CA THR A 348 2.94 13.66 7.94
C THR A 348 2.58 15.11 7.61
N LEU A 349 2.52 16.02 8.59
CA LEU A 349 2.20 17.43 8.32
C LEU A 349 3.27 18.13 7.47
N SER A 350 4.51 17.65 7.54
CA SER A 350 5.61 18.17 6.74
C SER A 350 5.52 17.75 5.29
N LEU A 351 5.19 16.49 5.01
CA LEU A 351 4.93 16.05 3.65
C LEU A 351 3.70 16.74 3.04
N TYR A 352 2.71 17.09 3.86
CA TYR A 352 1.59 17.92 3.41
C TYR A 352 1.96 19.41 3.21
N GLY A 353 3.21 19.79 3.49
CA GLY A 353 3.68 21.17 3.38
C GLY A 353 3.08 22.13 4.41
N LEU A 354 2.52 21.61 5.50
CA LEU A 354 1.83 22.42 6.51
C LEU A 354 2.79 23.01 7.52
N ARG A 355 3.73 22.21 8.03
CA ARG A 355 4.78 22.66 8.93
C ARG A 355 6.01 21.77 8.88
N GLU A 356 7.16 22.33 9.23
CA GLU A 356 8.40 21.57 9.31
C GLU A 356 8.43 20.63 10.54
N ASN A 357 8.98 19.44 10.32
CA ASN A 357 9.20 18.44 11.36
C ASN A 357 10.52 18.67 12.08
N LYS A 358 10.63 18.24 13.34
CA LYS A 358 11.88 18.33 14.11
C LYS A 358 12.47 16.98 14.47
N ASP A 359 11.62 15.99 14.64
CA ASP A 359 11.86 14.70 15.27
C ASP A 359 11.01 13.64 14.57
N ILE A 360 11.53 12.44 14.36
CA ILE A 360 10.75 11.36 13.74
C ILE A 360 10.13 10.50 14.84
N ASP A 361 8.82 10.64 14.97
CA ASP A 361 7.96 9.81 15.79
C ASP A 361 7.56 8.56 15.00
N TYR A 362 7.65 7.36 15.59
CA TYR A 362 7.21 6.13 14.93
C TYR A 362 6.55 5.13 15.89
N LEU A 363 5.71 4.27 15.33
CA LEU A 363 5.19 3.08 15.99
C LEU A 363 5.80 1.84 15.31
N LEU A 364 6.35 0.95 16.12
CA LEU A 364 6.99 -0.30 15.67
C LEU A 364 6.16 -1.52 16.08
N SER A 365 5.92 -2.44 15.16
CA SER A 365 5.24 -3.71 15.42
C SER A 365 5.75 -4.40 16.69
N GLU A 366 4.83 -4.92 17.52
CA GLU A 366 5.18 -5.63 18.76
C GLU A 366 6.01 -6.90 18.52
N HIS A 367 6.03 -7.40 17.28
CA HIS A 367 6.84 -8.54 16.86
C HIS A 367 8.30 -8.18 16.59
N LYS A 368 8.69 -6.91 16.76
CA LYS A 368 10.04 -6.40 16.47
C LYS A 368 10.62 -5.70 17.70
N LYS A 369 11.95 -5.64 17.74
CA LYS A 369 12.71 -4.98 18.80
C LYS A 369 13.82 -4.14 18.18
N ILE A 370 14.07 -2.99 18.78
CA ILE A 370 15.18 -2.12 18.43
C ILE A 370 16.43 -2.65 19.14
N LYS A 371 17.51 -2.79 18.39
CA LYS A 371 18.84 -3.19 18.88
C LYS A 371 19.68 -1.95 19.23
N PHE A 372 19.57 -0.90 18.43
CA PHE A 372 20.34 0.34 18.56
C PHE A 372 19.38 1.52 18.60
N SER A 373 19.38 2.26 19.71
CA SER A 373 18.55 3.46 19.88
C SER A 373 19.24 4.70 19.28
N ASP A 374 18.47 5.58 18.67
CA ASP A 374 18.90 6.90 18.24
C ASP A 374 18.02 7.96 18.92
N SER A 375 18.63 8.98 19.52
CA SER A 375 17.90 10.06 20.21
C SER A 375 17.04 10.93 19.29
N ASN A 376 17.26 10.89 17.98
CA ASN A 376 16.49 11.64 16.99
C ASN A 376 15.19 10.92 16.58
N PHE A 377 15.06 9.64 16.92
CA PHE A 377 13.94 8.78 16.53
C PHE A 377 13.21 8.26 17.78
N GLU A 378 12.00 8.73 18.01
CA GLU A 378 11.24 8.44 19.23
C GLU A 378 10.15 7.40 18.97
N ASN A 379 10.11 6.37 19.81
CA ASN A 379 9.00 5.44 19.83
C ASN A 379 7.78 6.13 20.47
N HIS A 380 6.70 6.19 19.72
CA HIS A 380 5.50 6.96 20.06
C HIS A 380 4.40 6.12 20.74
N ASP A 381 4.73 4.95 21.30
CA ASP A 381 3.76 4.04 21.93
C ASP A 381 2.99 4.71 23.07
N SER A 382 3.60 5.66 23.79
CA SER A 382 2.95 6.41 24.87
C SER A 382 1.76 7.26 24.39
N GLU A 383 1.68 7.52 23.09
CA GLU A 383 0.69 8.36 22.45
C GLU A 383 -0.46 7.54 21.81
N LEU A 384 -0.34 6.20 21.77
CA LEU A 384 -1.38 5.28 21.28
C LEU A 384 -2.74 5.49 21.96
N LYS A 385 -2.75 5.85 23.25
CA LYS A 385 -3.97 6.19 24.01
C LYS A 385 -4.81 7.28 23.36
N TYR A 386 -4.19 8.18 22.60
CA TYR A 386 -4.88 9.26 21.88
C TYR A 386 -5.35 8.83 20.49
N HIS A 387 -4.73 7.81 19.88
CA HIS A 387 -5.23 7.23 18.64
C HIS A 387 -6.57 6.52 18.83
N LYS A 388 -6.77 5.88 19.98
CA LYS A 388 -7.95 5.02 20.27
C LYS A 388 -8.13 3.89 19.27
N ILE A 389 -7.05 3.46 18.63
CA ILE A 389 -6.97 2.36 17.67
C ILE A 389 -5.86 1.42 18.14
N ASN A 390 -6.03 0.11 17.92
CA ASN A 390 -4.99 -0.86 18.25
C ASN A 390 -3.73 -0.61 17.41
N LYS A 391 -2.55 -0.78 18.01
CA LYS A 391 -1.26 -0.53 17.35
C LYS A 391 -1.06 -1.33 16.06
N GLN A 392 -1.46 -2.61 16.04
CA GLN A 392 -1.34 -3.47 14.87
C GLN A 392 -2.29 -3.02 13.75
N ASP A 393 -3.46 -2.47 14.07
CA ASP A 393 -4.36 -1.86 13.09
C ASP A 393 -3.71 -0.61 12.47
N ILE A 394 -3.08 0.25 13.28
CA ILE A 394 -2.39 1.45 12.76
C ILE A 394 -1.25 1.07 11.79
N ILE A 395 -0.54 -0.03 12.05
CA ILE A 395 0.61 -0.47 11.25
C ILE A 395 0.19 -1.26 9.99
N TYR A 396 -0.87 -2.08 10.07
CA TYR A 396 -1.20 -3.06 9.02
C TYR A 396 -2.56 -2.85 8.33
N ASP A 397 -3.49 -2.08 8.90
CA ASP A 397 -4.73 -1.69 8.21
C ASP A 397 -4.51 -0.38 7.42
N GLY A 398 -4.58 -0.50 6.09
CA GLY A 398 -4.38 0.61 5.15
C GLY A 398 -5.36 1.77 5.29
N LYS A 399 -6.39 1.67 6.14
CA LYS A 399 -7.23 2.80 6.54
C LYS A 399 -6.50 3.84 7.37
N TYR A 400 -5.48 3.45 8.12
CA TYR A 400 -4.82 4.33 9.08
C TYR A 400 -3.50 4.91 8.61
N PHE A 401 -2.98 4.49 7.45
CA PHE A 401 -1.75 5.02 6.87
C PHE A 401 -1.88 5.26 5.36
N PHE A 402 -0.90 5.97 4.81
CA PHE A 402 -0.56 5.95 3.39
C PHE A 402 0.92 5.63 3.24
N GLU A 403 1.32 5.15 2.07
CA GLU A 403 2.71 4.80 1.79
C GLU A 403 3.31 5.78 0.78
N TYR A 404 4.47 6.30 1.11
CA TYR A 404 5.21 7.26 0.28
C TYR A 404 6.71 7.07 0.52
N ASN A 405 7.55 7.23 -0.50
CA ASN A 405 9.01 7.11 -0.37
C ASN A 405 9.50 5.82 0.37
N GLY A 406 8.79 4.70 0.18
CA GLY A 406 9.11 3.40 0.78
C GLY A 406 8.77 3.25 2.27
N LEU A 407 8.06 4.23 2.86
CA LEU A 407 7.69 4.26 4.28
C LEU A 407 6.18 4.45 4.44
N LYS A 408 5.63 3.95 5.55
CA LYS A 408 4.24 4.21 5.96
C LYS A 408 4.18 5.47 6.82
N PHE A 409 3.21 6.32 6.54
CA PHE A 409 2.91 7.53 7.30
C PHE A 409 1.50 7.43 7.83
N ILE A 410 1.31 7.82 9.10
CA ILE A 410 -0.02 7.93 9.69
C ILE A 410 -0.91 8.80 8.79
N SER A 411 -2.13 8.33 8.52
CA SER A 411 -3.07 9.01 7.65
C SER A 411 -3.43 10.39 8.22
N PHE A 412 -3.75 11.32 7.31
CA PHE A 412 -4.12 12.68 7.70
C PHE A 412 -5.26 12.70 8.71
N ASN A 413 -6.30 11.89 8.49
CA ASN A 413 -7.47 11.81 9.37
C ASN A 413 -7.15 11.17 10.72
N GLN A 414 -6.33 10.11 10.74
CA GLN A 414 -5.95 9.48 12.01
C GLN A 414 -5.05 10.40 12.84
N LEU A 415 -4.10 11.10 12.20
CA LEU A 415 -3.26 12.08 12.89
C LEU A 415 -4.08 13.25 13.45
N TYR A 416 -5.04 13.76 12.67
CA TYR A 416 -5.97 14.79 13.14
C TYR A 416 -6.72 14.31 14.39
N SER A 417 -7.24 13.08 14.35
CA SER A 417 -8.00 12.48 15.46
C SER A 417 -7.14 12.32 16.71
N MET A 418 -5.91 11.80 16.58
CA MET A 418 -4.98 11.71 17.70
C MET A 418 -4.69 13.09 18.30
N LYS A 419 -4.35 14.08 17.46
CA LYS A 419 -4.04 15.44 17.91
C LYS A 419 -5.21 16.10 18.62
N LYS A 420 -6.43 15.91 18.10
CA LYS A 420 -7.66 16.40 18.72
C LYS A 420 -7.90 15.76 20.09
N ASN A 421 -7.68 14.45 20.22
CA ASN A 421 -7.83 13.73 21.49
C ASN A 421 -6.76 14.13 22.52
N ARG A 422 -5.51 14.31 22.09
CA ARG A 422 -4.41 14.77 22.95
C ARG A 422 -4.59 16.21 23.40
N ASN A 423 -5.16 17.05 22.53
CA ASN A 423 -5.50 18.45 22.78
C ASN A 423 -4.34 19.27 23.37
N GLY A 424 -3.10 18.91 23.02
CA GLY A 424 -1.94 19.68 23.41
C GLY A 424 -2.02 21.09 22.83
N LYS A 425 -1.45 22.07 23.51
CA LYS A 425 -1.44 23.46 23.02
C LYS A 425 -0.82 23.60 21.60
N LYS A 426 0.09 22.69 21.18
CA LYS A 426 0.62 22.61 19.79
C LYS A 426 -0.42 21.99 18.86
N ASP A 427 -1.08 20.93 19.31
CA ASP A 427 -2.07 20.18 18.56
C ASP A 427 -3.30 21.03 18.20
N GLN A 428 -3.73 21.94 19.06
CA GLN A 428 -4.81 22.88 18.73
C GLN A 428 -4.52 23.70 17.47
N ILE A 429 -3.27 24.17 17.32
CA ILE A 429 -2.85 24.92 16.13
C ILE A 429 -2.74 23.96 14.93
N ASP A 430 -2.14 22.79 15.12
CA ASP A 430 -2.03 21.78 14.05
C ASP A 430 -3.42 21.38 13.51
N CYS A 431 -4.38 21.09 14.39
CA CYS A 431 -5.75 20.75 14.03
C CYS A 431 -6.45 21.87 13.25
N GLU A 432 -6.25 23.13 13.64
CA GLU A 432 -6.78 24.28 12.91
C GLU A 432 -6.14 24.42 11.51
N ILE A 433 -4.83 24.15 11.39
CA ILE A 433 -4.13 24.15 10.10
C ILE A 433 -4.69 23.04 9.21
N MET A 434 -4.82 21.82 9.75
CA MET A 434 -5.33 20.66 9.03
C MET A 434 -6.77 20.89 8.54
N LYS A 435 -7.64 21.41 9.42
CA LYS A 435 -9.01 21.79 9.05
C LYS A 435 -9.02 22.86 7.95
N SER A 436 -8.15 23.85 8.05
CA SER A 436 -8.04 24.92 7.05
C SER A 436 -7.54 24.41 5.70
N LEU A 437 -6.73 23.35 5.65
CA LEU A 437 -6.33 22.69 4.39
C LEU A 437 -7.53 22.07 3.69
N VAL A 438 -8.33 21.28 4.41
CA VAL A 438 -9.53 20.63 3.88
C VAL A 438 -10.57 21.67 3.43
N GLU A 439 -10.70 22.78 4.16
CA GLU A 439 -11.56 23.91 3.81
C GLU A 439 -10.98 24.84 2.72
N ASN A 440 -9.79 24.53 2.19
CA ASN A 440 -9.07 25.33 1.20
C ASN A 440 -8.81 26.80 1.60
N LYS A 441 -8.65 27.07 2.91
CA LYS A 441 -8.43 28.41 3.49
C LYS A 441 -6.95 28.77 3.56
N LYS A 442 -6.31 28.98 2.40
CA LYS A 442 -4.85 29.22 2.28
C LYS A 442 -4.32 30.37 3.15
N ILE A 443 -5.04 31.50 3.21
CA ILE A 443 -4.64 32.66 4.04
C ILE A 443 -4.62 32.30 5.53
N LYS A 444 -5.64 31.57 6.00
CA LYS A 444 -5.73 31.12 7.39
C LYS A 444 -4.54 30.19 7.74
N ILE A 445 -4.16 29.28 6.84
CA ILE A 445 -2.97 28.43 7.01
C ILE A 445 -1.70 29.28 7.20
N LEU A 446 -1.49 30.30 6.37
CA LEU A 446 -0.33 31.20 6.48
C LEU A 446 -0.29 31.94 7.84
N LEU A 447 -1.44 32.46 8.30
CA LEU A 447 -1.55 33.14 9.59
C LEU A 447 -1.27 32.19 10.77
N LEU A 448 -1.83 30.97 10.73
CA LEU A 448 -1.61 29.96 11.76
C LEU A 448 -0.14 29.51 11.80
N ASN A 449 0.52 29.38 10.65
CA ASN A 449 1.94 29.07 10.57
C ASN A 449 2.81 30.16 11.21
N LYS A 450 2.49 31.46 10.97
CA LYS A 450 3.15 32.57 11.67
C LYS A 450 2.94 32.48 13.19
N LYS A 451 1.71 32.22 13.64
CA LYS A 451 1.38 32.05 15.07
C LYS A 451 2.18 30.90 15.70
N GLN A 452 2.33 29.79 14.98
CA GLN A 452 3.10 28.64 15.44
C GLN A 452 4.60 28.97 15.56
N LYS A 453 5.18 29.64 14.56
CA LYS A 453 6.58 30.08 14.59
C LYS A 453 6.87 31.02 15.77
N LEU A 454 6.02 32.02 15.99
CA LEU A 454 6.14 32.95 17.12
C LEU A 454 6.11 32.22 18.47
N ARG A 455 5.23 31.24 18.60
CA ARG A 455 5.15 30.41 19.81
C ARG A 455 6.43 29.59 20.02
N TYR A 456 6.95 28.95 18.97
CA TYR A 456 8.20 28.20 19.07
C TYR A 456 9.37 29.11 19.47
N TYR A 457 9.42 30.31 18.90
CA TYR A 457 10.42 31.32 19.24
C TYR A 457 10.33 31.71 20.73
N LYS A 458 9.11 31.96 21.26
CA LYS A 458 8.88 32.21 22.69
C LYS A 458 9.36 31.06 23.59
N ILE A 459 9.10 29.80 23.20
CA ILE A 459 9.59 28.62 23.94
C ILE A 459 11.12 28.55 23.92
N LYS A 460 11.74 28.79 22.76
CA LYS A 460 13.21 28.79 22.62
C LYS A 460 13.85 29.86 23.50
N ILE A 461 13.32 31.10 23.48
CA ILE A 461 13.77 32.17 24.37
C ILE A 461 13.64 31.74 25.82
N LYS A 462 12.48 31.24 26.24
CA LYS A 462 12.26 30.79 27.63
C LYS A 462 13.23 29.70 28.08
N ASN A 463 13.56 28.76 27.19
CA ASN A 463 14.51 27.70 27.49
C ASN A 463 15.95 28.23 27.56
N ASN A 464 16.33 29.13 26.66
CA ASN A 464 17.64 29.77 26.68
C ASN A 464 17.82 30.64 27.92
N THR A 465 16.83 31.45 28.28
CA THR A 465 16.88 32.26 29.51
C THR A 465 16.91 31.38 30.75
N LYS A 466 16.14 30.28 30.79
CA LYS A 466 16.21 29.31 31.88
C LYS A 466 17.61 28.68 32.00
N SER A 467 18.21 28.27 30.88
CA SER A 467 19.57 27.70 30.86
C SER A 467 20.60 28.72 31.36
N LEU A 468 20.51 29.96 30.91
CA LEU A 468 21.37 31.05 31.33
C LEU A 468 21.23 31.35 32.83
N ILE A 469 20.00 31.44 33.34
CA ILE A 469 19.73 31.57 34.78
C ILE A 469 20.34 30.40 35.55
N LEU A 470 20.12 29.15 35.12
CA LEU A 470 20.69 27.98 35.78
C LEU A 470 22.22 28.01 35.81
N ASN A 471 22.87 28.45 34.73
CA ASN A 471 24.32 28.58 34.66
C ASN A 471 24.83 29.69 35.58
N ILE A 472 24.15 30.84 35.64
CA ILE A 472 24.47 31.91 36.59
C ILE A 472 24.35 31.37 38.01
N LEU A 473 23.19 30.79 38.38
CA LEU A 473 22.95 30.26 39.72
C LEU A 473 23.97 29.21 40.16
N LYS A 474 24.48 28.39 39.22
CA LYS A 474 25.56 27.44 39.50
C LYS A 474 26.90 28.14 39.71
N ARG A 475 27.20 29.17 38.91
CA ARG A 475 28.45 29.95 39.00
C ARG A 475 28.55 30.76 40.30
N ILE A 476 27.42 31.24 40.83
CA ILE A 476 27.35 31.91 42.14
C ILE A 476 27.00 30.95 43.29
N GLU A 477 27.08 29.63 43.06
CA GLU A 477 26.88 28.53 44.05
C GLU A 477 25.53 28.47 44.78
N ILE A 478 24.59 29.39 44.53
CA ILE A 478 23.27 29.38 45.16
C ILE A 478 22.24 28.46 44.50
N TYR A 479 22.60 27.77 43.41
CA TYR A 479 21.68 26.87 42.70
C TYR A 479 21.05 25.82 43.63
N ASN A 480 21.84 25.20 44.50
CA ASN A 480 21.36 24.18 45.43
C ASN A 480 20.40 24.76 46.47
N ILE A 481 20.68 25.97 46.97
CA ILE A 481 19.83 26.70 47.93
C ILE A 481 18.47 27.02 47.28
N ILE A 482 18.48 27.62 46.09
CA ILE A 482 17.25 27.96 45.36
C ILE A 482 16.47 26.70 44.96
N ARG A 483 17.15 25.63 44.55
CA ARG A 483 16.51 24.35 44.20
C ARG A 483 15.84 23.72 45.42
N TYR A 484 16.47 23.78 46.59
CA TYR A 484 15.91 23.31 47.85
C TYR A 484 14.65 24.11 48.22
N LEU A 485 14.73 25.46 48.23
CA LEU A 485 13.59 26.33 48.52
C LEU A 485 12.43 26.10 47.54
N TYR A 486 12.71 26.02 46.24
CA TYR A 486 11.70 25.75 45.21
C TYR A 486 11.00 24.40 45.42
N ARG A 487 11.75 23.35 45.79
CA ARG A 487 11.16 22.03 46.10
C ARG A 487 10.31 22.06 47.36
N LYS A 488 10.73 22.80 48.40
CA LYS A 488 9.98 22.97 49.64
C LYS A 488 8.66 23.71 49.41
N ILE A 489 8.66 24.76 48.60
CA ILE A 489 7.45 25.52 48.22
C ILE A 489 6.52 24.68 47.33
N LYS A 490 7.07 23.91 46.38
CA LYS A 490 6.27 23.12 45.44
C LYS A 490 5.72 21.83 46.06
N GLY A 491 6.38 21.27 47.06
CA GLY A 491 5.90 20.11 47.84
C GLY A 491 4.94 20.47 48.98
N ALA A 492 4.77 21.77 49.26
CA ALA A 492 3.79 22.30 50.22
C ALA A 492 2.45 22.69 49.56
N LYS A 493 2.21 22.27 48.30
CA LYS A 493 0.97 22.46 47.55
C LYS A 493 0.35 21.13 47.18
#